data_AF-A0A2V0P7C9-F1
#
_entry.id   AF-A0A2V0P7C9-F1
#
_cell.length_a   1.000
_cell.length_b   1.000
_cell.length_c   1.000
_cell.angle_alpha   90.00
_cell.angle_beta   90.00
_cell.angle_gamma   90.00
#
_symmetry.space_group_name_H-M   'P 1'
#
loop_
_entity.id
_entity.type
_entity.pdbx_description
1 polymer ?
#
loop_
_entity_poly.entity_id
_entity_poly.type
_entity_poly.pdbx_seq_one_letter_code
_entity_poly.pdbx_strand_id
1 'polypeptide(L)'
;MPLGVAQWLRSHVPRKARGALYAGKRIVTGNKISNDYEKKSRRIWKPNVVVKRLYSDALGHEVRLKLTTHALRQIDRSGGLDRYLLKTPDRLLHSDVGSDLKFKIGLAYKQRWAEDAAARRAGQAAAAASAASIGAGGVGLLSGPTAAAVAAAQRQVADQLLRQQQQQQQQQQQQQQQQQQQQQQQPVRQE
;
A
#
# COMPACT_ATOMS: atom_id res chain seq x y z
N MET A 1 -24.90 11.42 17.99
CA MET A 1 -24.24 10.66 19.09
C MET A 1 -23.41 11.63 19.92
N PRO A 2 -23.74 11.89 21.20
CA PRO A 2 -23.07 12.92 21.99
C PRO A 2 -21.65 12.47 22.37
N LEU A 3 -20.67 13.32 22.06
CA LEU A 3 -19.21 13.11 22.19
C LEU A 3 -18.69 13.23 23.65
N GLY A 4 -19.50 13.00 24.68
CA GLY A 4 -19.19 13.43 26.05
C GLY A 4 -18.19 12.57 26.84
N VAL A 5 -18.31 11.24 26.79
CA VAL A 5 -17.57 10.36 27.74
C VAL A 5 -16.14 10.06 27.28
N ALA A 6 -15.91 10.00 25.96
CA ALA A 6 -14.58 9.75 25.40
C ALA A 6 -13.62 10.95 25.57
N GLN A 7 -14.17 12.17 25.68
CA GLN A 7 -13.40 13.39 25.84
C GLN A 7 -12.86 13.55 27.28
N TRP A 8 -13.63 13.11 28.29
CA TRP A 8 -13.24 13.20 29.71
C TRP A 8 -12.10 12.26 30.09
N LEU A 9 -11.99 11.09 29.43
CA LEU A 9 -10.83 10.19 29.61
C LEU A 9 -9.58 10.67 28.87
N ARG A 10 -9.72 11.50 27.82
CA ARG A 10 -8.58 12.06 27.07
C ARG A 10 -7.93 13.24 27.80
N SER A 11 -8.69 13.99 28.61
CA SER A 11 -8.18 15.16 29.35
C SER A 11 -7.17 14.81 30.45
N HIS A 12 -7.27 13.60 31.03
CA HIS A 12 -6.40 13.14 32.12
C HIS A 12 -5.04 12.56 31.64
N VAL A 13 -4.81 12.49 30.32
CA VAL A 13 -3.54 12.03 29.74
C VAL A 13 -2.65 13.24 29.45
N PRO A 14 -1.42 13.30 30.01
CA PRO A 14 -0.54 14.44 29.79
C PRO A 14 -0.21 14.60 28.30
N ARG A 15 -0.09 15.83 27.82
CA ARG A 15 0.21 16.15 26.40
C ARG A 15 1.39 15.36 25.85
N LYS A 16 2.44 15.18 26.67
CA LYS A 16 3.64 14.41 26.29
C LYS A 16 3.35 12.93 26.03
N ALA A 17 2.41 12.33 26.77
CA ALA A 17 2.01 10.94 26.56
C ALA A 17 1.11 10.79 25.33
N ARG A 18 0.28 11.80 25.01
CA ARG A 18 -0.55 11.79 23.80
C ARG A 18 0.25 11.77 22.49
N GLY A 19 1.44 12.39 22.48
CA GLY A 19 2.34 12.41 21.33
C GLY A 19 3.22 11.15 21.15
N ALA A 20 2.96 10.08 21.90
CA ALA A 20 3.82 8.90 21.99
C ALA A 20 3.00 7.63 22.28
N LEU A 21 3.56 6.44 22.08
CA LEU A 21 2.91 5.18 22.46
C LEU A 21 3.37 4.74 23.86
N TYR A 22 2.49 4.89 24.85
CA TYR A 22 2.76 4.53 26.24
C TYR A 22 2.20 3.15 26.63
N ALA A 23 1.32 2.56 25.82
CA ALA A 23 0.74 1.23 26.07
C ALA A 23 0.22 1.06 27.51
N GLY A 24 -0.56 2.04 28.00
CA GLY A 24 -1.14 2.05 29.34
C GLY A 24 -0.18 2.46 30.48
N LYS A 25 1.11 2.69 30.21
CA LYS A 25 2.03 3.25 31.22
C LYS A 25 1.70 4.71 31.46
N ARG A 26 1.78 5.14 32.73
CA ARG A 26 1.57 6.53 33.15
C ARG A 26 2.69 6.95 34.09
N ILE A 27 2.79 8.25 34.31
CA ILE A 27 3.64 8.79 35.37
C ILE A 27 3.05 8.35 36.70
N VAL A 28 3.87 7.71 37.53
CA VAL A 28 3.47 7.29 38.87
C VAL A 28 4.04 8.30 39.87
N THR A 29 3.21 8.74 40.81
CA THR A 29 3.63 9.60 41.92
C THR A 29 3.57 8.80 43.21
N GLY A 30 4.38 9.18 44.19
CA GLY A 30 4.39 8.56 45.51
C GLY A 30 5.36 9.27 46.44
N ASN A 31 5.67 8.62 47.56
CA ASN A 31 6.48 9.20 48.61
C ASN A 31 7.80 8.42 48.75
N LYS A 32 8.91 9.14 48.91
CA LYS A 32 10.13 8.62 49.52
C LYS A 32 9.98 8.76 51.03
N ILE A 33 10.22 7.68 51.77
CA ILE A 33 10.14 7.66 53.23
C ILE A 33 11.58 7.63 53.76
N SER A 34 11.90 8.48 54.74
CA SER A 34 13.20 8.41 55.44
C SER A 34 13.22 7.24 56.41
N ASN A 35 14.36 6.56 56.54
CA ASN A 35 14.50 5.42 57.44
C ASN A 35 14.33 5.82 58.92
N ASP A 36 14.87 6.97 59.30
CA ASP A 36 15.01 7.32 60.73
C ASP A 36 13.80 8.07 61.31
N TYR A 37 13.12 8.87 60.49
CA TYR A 37 12.06 9.78 60.96
C TYR A 37 10.71 9.59 60.25
N GLU A 38 10.57 8.55 59.41
CA GLU A 38 9.41 8.29 58.55
C GLU A 38 8.91 9.52 57.75
N LYS A 39 9.78 10.51 57.50
CA LYS A 39 9.44 11.73 56.78
C LYS A 39 9.13 11.40 55.33
N LYS A 40 7.98 11.90 54.86
CA LYS A 40 7.45 11.64 53.51
C LYS A 40 7.79 12.79 52.56
N SER A 41 8.64 12.55 51.57
CA SER A 41 8.93 13.50 50.49
C SER A 41 8.34 13.03 49.17
N ARG A 42 7.71 13.92 48.40
CA ARG A 42 7.09 13.56 47.12
C ARG A 42 8.14 13.15 46.08
N ARG A 43 7.88 12.06 45.35
CA ARG A 43 8.69 11.60 44.22
C ARG A 43 7.81 11.23 43.02
N ILE A 44 8.40 11.33 41.84
CA ILE A 44 7.78 11.00 40.56
C ILE A 44 8.63 9.94 39.84
N TRP A 45 8.00 8.87 39.36
CA TRP A 45 8.61 7.86 38.49
C TRP A 45 8.10 8.03 37.07
N LYS A 46 9.04 8.28 36.15
CA LYS A 46 8.75 8.46 34.73
C LYS A 46 8.99 7.14 33.98
N PRO A 47 8.13 6.78 33.01
CA PRO A 47 8.40 5.64 32.15
C PRO A 47 9.61 5.92 31.24
N ASN A 48 10.34 4.87 30.88
CA ASN A 48 11.45 4.96 29.95
C ASN A 48 10.93 5.11 28.51
N VAL A 49 11.02 6.33 27.96
CA VAL A 49 10.58 6.67 26.61
C VAL A 49 11.78 6.80 25.69
N VAL A 50 11.76 6.04 24.60
CA VAL A 50 12.80 5.98 23.58
C VAL A 50 12.24 6.39 22.22
N VAL A 51 13.08 6.96 21.35
CA VAL A 51 12.72 7.26 19.96
C VAL A 51 13.24 6.12 19.08
N LYS A 52 12.36 5.47 18.32
CA LYS A 52 12.71 4.39 17.39
C LYS A 52 12.00 4.56 16.06
N ARG A 53 12.59 4.00 15.01
CA ARG A 53 12.00 3.85 13.68
C ARG A 53 11.40 2.45 13.61
N LEU A 54 10.12 2.36 13.28
CA LEU A 54 9.42 1.09 13.09
C LEU A 54 8.85 1.04 11.69
N TYR A 55 9.09 -0.06 10.99
CA TYR A 55 8.53 -0.28 9.66
C TYR A 55 7.01 -0.54 9.76
N SER A 56 6.25 0.09 8.87
CA SER A 56 4.81 -0.13 8.70
C SER A 56 4.60 -0.75 7.32
N ASP A 57 3.97 -1.92 7.29
CA ASP A 57 3.73 -2.68 6.06
C ASP A 57 2.65 -2.00 5.21
N ALA A 58 1.59 -1.52 5.85
CA ALA A 58 0.50 -0.82 5.18
C ALA A 58 0.93 0.51 4.54
N LEU A 59 1.94 1.19 5.10
CA LEU A 59 2.43 2.47 4.62
C LEU A 59 3.68 2.36 3.73
N GLY A 60 4.33 1.20 3.69
CA GLY A 60 5.54 0.96 2.89
C GLY A 60 6.79 1.74 3.32
N HIS A 61 6.80 2.33 4.53
CA HIS A 61 7.94 3.09 5.02
C HIS A 61 8.08 3.03 6.55
N GLU A 62 9.24 3.47 7.05
CA GLU A 62 9.51 3.54 8.48
C GLU A 62 8.93 4.80 9.12
N VAL A 63 8.23 4.62 10.24
CA VAL A 63 7.67 5.71 11.04
C VAL A 63 8.55 5.96 12.27
N ARG A 64 8.97 7.21 12.46
CA ARG A 64 9.69 7.65 13.67
C ARG A 64 8.72 7.88 14.80
N LEU A 65 8.82 7.10 15.87
CA LEU A 65 7.90 7.17 17.02
C LEU A 65 8.64 7.29 18.35
N LYS A 66 8.00 8.02 19.28
CA LYS A 66 8.33 8.01 20.71
C LYS A 66 7.54 6.88 21.36
N LEU A 67 8.24 5.94 21.98
CA LEU A 67 7.68 4.69 22.49
C LEU A 67 8.19 4.45 23.90
N THR A 68 7.34 3.94 24.79
CA THR A 68 7.84 3.34 26.04
C THR A 68 8.46 1.96 25.74
N THR A 69 9.46 1.53 26.50
CA THR A 69 10.02 0.16 26.37
C THR A 69 8.95 -0.95 26.50
N HIS A 70 7.91 -0.72 27.30
CA HIS A 70 6.74 -1.59 27.38
C HIS A 70 5.97 -1.66 26.06
N ALA A 71 5.78 -0.54 25.37
CA ALA A 71 5.08 -0.49 24.09
C ALA A 71 5.86 -1.25 23.01
N LEU A 72 7.20 -1.11 22.98
CA LEU A 72 8.07 -1.89 22.10
C LEU A 72 7.83 -3.40 22.29
N ARG A 73 7.87 -3.89 23.53
CA ARG A 73 7.61 -5.32 23.81
C ARG A 73 6.21 -5.78 23.37
N GLN A 74 5.20 -4.91 23.45
CA GLN A 74 3.84 -5.23 22.97
C GLN A 74 3.75 -5.27 21.44
N ILE A 75 4.49 -4.39 20.76
CA ILE A 75 4.62 -4.39 19.31
C ILE A 75 5.30 -5.68 18.85
N ASP A 76 6.40 -6.06 19.49
CA ASP A 76 7.12 -7.30 19.20
C ASP A 76 6.24 -8.53 19.44
N ARG A 77 5.51 -8.57 20.57
CA ARG A 77 4.54 -9.63 20.87
C ARG A 77 3.40 -9.72 19.86
N SER A 78 2.98 -8.58 19.32
CA SER A 78 1.96 -8.55 18.29
C SER A 78 2.54 -8.99 16.94
N GLY A 79 3.84 -8.86 16.72
CA GLY A 79 4.52 -9.18 15.46
C GLY A 79 4.53 -8.01 14.48
N GLY A 80 4.49 -6.76 14.97
CA GLY A 80 4.57 -5.56 14.12
C GLY A 80 3.75 -4.38 14.62
N LEU A 81 4.09 -3.18 14.13
CA LEU A 81 3.42 -1.93 14.50
C LEU A 81 1.94 -1.94 14.09
N ASP A 82 1.68 -2.29 12.83
CA ASP A 82 0.34 -2.21 12.26
C ASP A 82 -0.62 -3.17 12.97
N ARG A 83 -0.16 -4.41 13.22
CA ARG A 83 -0.95 -5.40 13.93
C ARG A 83 -1.24 -4.97 15.36
N TYR A 84 -0.29 -4.35 16.05
CA TYR A 84 -0.51 -3.79 17.38
C TYR A 84 -1.58 -2.69 17.39
N LEU A 85 -1.52 -1.76 16.43
CA LEU A 85 -2.46 -0.64 16.31
C LEU A 85 -3.87 -1.10 15.92
N LEU A 86 -3.98 -2.06 15.00
CA LEU A 86 -5.27 -2.62 14.59
C LEU A 86 -5.91 -3.46 15.70
N LYS A 87 -5.10 -4.24 16.44
CA LYS A 87 -5.56 -5.07 17.55
C LYS A 87 -6.02 -4.23 18.76
N THR A 88 -5.38 -3.10 19.01
CA THR A 88 -5.65 -2.29 20.20
C THR A 88 -6.84 -1.34 19.96
N PRO A 89 -7.88 -1.34 20.80
CA PRO A 89 -8.99 -0.39 20.68
C PRO A 89 -8.54 1.03 21.07
N ASP A 90 -9.14 2.03 20.44
CA ASP A 90 -8.75 3.44 20.58
C ASP A 90 -8.85 3.95 22.02
N ARG A 91 -9.80 3.39 22.79
CA ARG A 91 -9.99 3.69 24.21
C ARG A 91 -8.76 3.34 25.06
N LEU A 92 -8.00 2.31 24.68
CA LEU A 92 -6.82 1.84 25.42
C LEU A 92 -5.50 2.42 24.90
N LEU A 93 -5.50 2.97 23.68
CA LEU A 93 -4.29 3.47 23.04
C LEU A 93 -3.81 4.77 23.68
N HIS A 94 -4.75 5.63 24.13
CA HIS A 94 -4.49 6.90 24.82
C HIS A 94 -3.42 7.79 24.14
N SER A 95 -3.29 7.67 22.82
CA SER A 95 -2.26 8.33 22.01
C SER A 95 -2.90 8.94 20.77
N ASP A 96 -2.71 10.24 20.57
CA ASP A 96 -3.22 10.96 19.40
C ASP A 96 -2.49 10.45 18.15
N VAL A 97 -1.16 10.34 18.22
CA VAL A 97 -0.31 9.79 17.13
C VAL A 97 -0.67 8.34 16.80
N GLY A 98 -0.98 7.54 17.81
CA GLY A 98 -1.42 6.16 17.60
C GLY A 98 -2.75 6.05 16.86
N SER A 99 -3.73 6.88 17.24
CA SER A 99 -5.04 6.95 16.54
C SER A 99 -4.89 7.44 15.11
N ASP A 100 -4.08 8.47 14.87
CA ASP A 100 -3.83 9.00 13.54
C ASP A 100 -3.18 7.96 12.62
N LEU A 101 -2.19 7.22 13.13
CA LEU A 101 -1.55 6.13 12.39
C LEU A 101 -2.53 5.00 12.11
N LYS A 102 -3.34 4.62 13.09
CA LYS A 102 -4.35 3.58 12.91
C LYS A 102 -5.36 3.96 11.81
N PHE A 103 -5.78 5.22 11.77
CA PHE A 103 -6.66 5.72 10.71
C PHE A 103 -5.99 5.64 9.34
N LYS A 104 -4.73 6.11 9.22
CA LYS A 104 -3.96 6.04 7.97
C LYS A 104 -3.76 4.61 7.48
N ILE A 105 -3.40 3.70 8.38
CA ILE A 105 -3.24 2.28 8.10
C ILE A 105 -4.59 1.68 7.64
N GLY A 106 -5.69 1.99 8.33
CA GLY A 106 -7.02 1.54 7.94
C GLY A 106 -7.44 2.04 6.54
N LEU A 107 -7.11 3.29 6.21
CA LEU A 107 -7.36 3.85 4.87
C LEU A 107 -6.54 3.12 3.79
N ALA A 108 -5.26 2.87 4.05
CA ALA A 108 -4.39 2.14 3.13
C ALA A 108 -4.90 0.70 2.89
N TYR A 109 -5.34 -0.01 3.93
CA TYR A 109 -5.97 -1.33 3.77
C TYR A 109 -7.27 -1.27 2.97
N LYS A 110 -8.08 -0.23 3.15
CA LYS A 110 -9.33 -0.04 2.38
C LYS A 110 -9.03 0.19 0.90
N GLN A 111 -8.00 0.97 0.57
CA GLN A 111 -7.54 1.19 -0.80
C GLN A 111 -7.05 -0.11 -1.42
N ARG A 112 -6.15 -0.82 -0.75
CA ARG A 112 -5.64 -2.12 -1.21
C ARG A 112 -6.74 -3.16 -1.41
N TRP A 113 -7.71 -3.22 -0.51
CA TRP A 113 -8.88 -4.09 -0.66
C TRP A 113 -9.73 -3.70 -1.88
N ALA A 114 -9.91 -2.40 -2.12
CA ALA A 114 -10.65 -1.90 -3.28
C ALA A 114 -9.92 -2.22 -4.59
N GLU A 115 -8.59 -2.07 -4.62
CA GLU A 115 -7.71 -2.45 -5.73
C GLU A 115 -7.78 -3.95 -5.99
N ASP A 116 -7.63 -4.79 -4.97
CA ASP A 116 -7.74 -6.24 -5.09
C ASP A 116 -9.14 -6.67 -5.57
N ALA A 117 -10.20 -5.99 -5.11
CA ALA A 117 -11.56 -6.23 -5.58
C ALA A 117 -11.75 -5.80 -7.04
N ALA A 118 -11.15 -4.67 -7.45
CA ALA A 118 -11.15 -4.23 -8.84
C ALA A 118 -10.37 -5.20 -9.73
N ALA A 119 -9.21 -5.67 -9.28
CA ALA A 119 -8.40 -6.67 -9.98
C ALA A 119 -9.14 -8.00 -10.13
N ARG A 120 -9.84 -8.48 -9.08
CA ARG A 120 -10.70 -9.67 -9.17
C ARG A 120 -11.86 -9.48 -10.13
N ARG A 121 -12.54 -8.32 -10.13
CA ARG A 121 -13.61 -8.02 -11.10
C ARG A 121 -13.07 -7.95 -12.53
N ALA A 122 -11.92 -7.32 -12.74
CA ALA A 122 -11.28 -7.27 -14.06
C ALA A 122 -10.89 -8.67 -14.54
N GLY A 123 -10.35 -9.51 -13.65
CA GLY A 123 -10.05 -10.92 -13.94
C GLY A 123 -11.31 -11.73 -14.26
N GLN A 124 -12.40 -11.55 -13.52
CA GLN A 124 -13.69 -12.20 -13.79
C GLN A 124 -14.32 -11.72 -15.11
N ALA A 125 -14.19 -10.43 -15.45
CA ALA A 125 -14.65 -9.89 -16.72
C ALA A 125 -13.83 -10.42 -17.91
N ALA A 126 -12.50 -10.53 -17.75
CA ALA A 126 -11.63 -11.15 -18.75
C ALA A 126 -11.94 -12.66 -18.92
N ALA A 127 -12.16 -13.37 -17.80
CA ALA A 127 -12.59 -14.77 -17.84
C ALA A 127 -13.97 -14.94 -18.51
N ALA A 128 -14.95 -14.08 -18.20
CA ALA A 128 -16.26 -14.08 -18.84
C ALA A 128 -16.19 -13.75 -20.34
N ALA A 129 -15.32 -12.82 -20.75
CA ALA A 129 -15.08 -12.51 -22.17
C ALA A 129 -14.45 -13.70 -22.91
N SER A 130 -13.50 -14.40 -22.27
CA SER A 130 -12.92 -15.63 -22.85
C SER A 130 -13.94 -16.76 -22.94
N ALA A 131 -14.83 -16.92 -21.96
CA ALA A 131 -15.92 -17.91 -22.00
C ALA A 131 -16.99 -17.58 -23.07
N ALA A 132 -17.31 -16.30 -23.28
CA ALA A 132 -18.21 -15.86 -24.34
C ALA A 132 -17.63 -16.10 -25.75
N SER A 133 -16.30 -15.97 -25.91
CA SER A 133 -15.62 -16.29 -27.17
C SER A 133 -15.63 -17.79 -27.51
N ILE A 134 -15.68 -18.65 -26.48
CA ILE A 134 -15.86 -20.11 -26.65
C ILE A 134 -17.33 -20.44 -26.97
N GLY A 135 -18.29 -19.65 -26.49
CA GLY A 135 -19.72 -19.85 -26.73
C GLY A 135 -20.25 -19.39 -28.10
N ALA A 136 -19.52 -18.52 -28.81
CA ALA A 136 -19.91 -18.05 -30.15
C ALA A 136 -19.31 -18.89 -31.30
N GLY A 137 -18.44 -19.86 -30.98
CA GLY A 137 -17.83 -20.80 -31.92
C GLY A 137 -18.54 -22.16 -31.94
N GLY A 138 -19.78 -22.18 -32.42
CA GLY A 138 -20.39 -23.33 -33.10
C GLY A 138 -20.48 -24.67 -32.35
N VAL A 139 -21.69 -24.99 -31.88
CA VAL A 139 -22.19 -26.38 -31.94
C VAL A 139 -22.61 -26.67 -33.38
N GLY A 140 -21.61 -26.72 -34.27
CA GLY A 140 -21.73 -27.25 -35.63
C GLY A 140 -21.54 -28.76 -35.58
N LEU A 141 -22.63 -29.50 -35.68
CA LEU A 141 -22.61 -30.89 -36.05
C LEU A 141 -21.85 -31.06 -37.39
N LEU A 142 -20.97 -32.07 -37.45
CA LEU A 142 -20.44 -32.75 -38.64
C LEU A 142 -19.13 -32.20 -39.27
N SER A 143 -18.12 -33.08 -39.29
CA SER A 143 -16.85 -33.05 -40.05
C SER A 143 -15.83 -31.95 -39.69
N GLY A 144 -14.76 -32.35 -38.96
CA GLY A 144 -13.59 -31.50 -38.76
C GLY A 144 -12.74 -31.36 -40.03
N PRO A 145 -12.13 -30.20 -40.29
CA PRO A 145 -11.14 -30.05 -41.35
C PRO A 145 -9.93 -30.93 -41.02
N THR A 146 -9.42 -31.65 -42.02
CA THR A 146 -8.22 -32.49 -41.88
C THR A 146 -7.05 -31.63 -41.38
N ALA A 147 -6.22 -32.19 -40.50
CA ALA A 147 -5.13 -31.49 -39.81
C ALA A 147 -4.18 -30.72 -40.75
N ALA A 148 -4.10 -31.10 -42.03
CA ALA A 148 -3.35 -30.40 -43.07
C ALA A 148 -3.91 -29.01 -43.42
N ALA A 149 -5.22 -28.82 -43.42
CA ALA A 149 -5.86 -27.55 -43.76
C ALA A 149 -5.65 -26.48 -42.66
N VAL A 150 -5.69 -26.90 -41.39
CA VAL A 150 -5.45 -26.02 -40.23
C VAL A 150 -3.99 -25.57 -40.19
N ALA A 151 -3.04 -26.44 -40.54
CA ALA A 151 -1.63 -26.09 -40.65
C ALA A 151 -1.33 -25.12 -41.82
N ALA A 152 -2.02 -25.24 -42.95
CA ALA A 152 -1.89 -24.32 -44.08
C ALA A 152 -2.45 -22.92 -43.76
N ALA A 153 -3.59 -22.84 -43.07
CA ALA A 153 -4.17 -21.58 -42.63
C ALA A 153 -3.28 -20.85 -41.61
N GLN A 154 -2.69 -21.59 -40.65
CA GLN A 154 -1.74 -21.01 -39.68
C GLN A 154 -0.47 -20.46 -40.36
N ARG A 155 0.01 -21.11 -41.43
CA ARG A 155 1.14 -20.61 -42.24
C ARG A 155 0.78 -19.35 -43.02
N GLN A 156 -0.43 -19.27 -43.60
CA GLN A 156 -0.89 -18.07 -44.32
C GLN A 156 -1.03 -16.85 -43.40
N VAL A 157 -1.48 -17.04 -42.16
CA VAL A 157 -1.55 -15.95 -41.16
C VAL A 157 -0.16 -15.48 -40.75
N ALA A 158 0.78 -16.41 -40.54
CA ALA A 158 2.18 -16.06 -40.23
C ALA A 158 2.86 -15.29 -41.37
N ASP A 159 2.63 -15.70 -42.62
CA ASP A 159 3.14 -15.01 -43.81
C ASP A 159 2.53 -13.61 -43.99
N GLN A 160 1.25 -13.44 -43.69
CA GLN A 160 0.61 -12.12 -43.70
C GLN A 160 1.20 -11.17 -42.65
N LEU A 161 1.44 -11.66 -41.43
CA LEU A 161 2.05 -10.86 -40.36
C LEU A 161 3.47 -10.43 -40.73
N LEU A 162 4.26 -11.33 -41.32
CA LEU A 162 5.63 -11.00 -41.76
C LEU A 162 5.62 -9.94 -42.86
N ARG A 163 4.71 -10.05 -43.85
CA ARG A 163 4.54 -9.04 -44.90
C ARG A 163 4.14 -7.67 -44.32
N GLN A 164 3.24 -7.67 -43.34
CA GLN A 164 2.79 -6.43 -42.70
C GLN A 164 3.94 -5.74 -41.94
N GLN A 165 4.78 -6.52 -41.25
CA GLN A 165 5.96 -6.00 -40.55
C GLN A 165 7.00 -5.44 -41.53
N GLN A 166 7.22 -6.11 -42.67
CA GLN A 166 8.12 -5.62 -43.72
C GLN A 166 7.61 -4.30 -44.34
N GLN A 167 6.30 -4.18 -44.58
CA GLN A 167 5.70 -2.94 -45.09
C GLN A 167 5.90 -1.76 -44.11
N GLN A 168 5.72 -2.00 -42.81
CA GLN A 168 5.94 -0.98 -41.79
C GLN A 168 7.41 -0.52 -41.76
N GLN A 169 8.37 -1.46 -41.87
CA GLN A 169 9.79 -1.11 -41.92
C GLN A 169 10.12 -0.28 -43.16
N GLN A 170 9.56 -0.61 -44.33
CA GLN A 170 9.76 0.16 -45.55
C GLN A 170 9.20 1.59 -45.43
N GLN A 171 8.02 1.74 -44.82
CA GLN A 171 7.44 3.08 -44.56
C GLN A 171 8.31 3.92 -43.64
N GLN A 172 8.88 3.32 -42.59
CA GLN A 172 9.80 4.03 -41.69
C GLN A 172 11.07 4.49 -42.41
N GLN A 173 11.64 3.64 -43.28
CA GLN A 173 12.82 4.02 -44.07
C GLN A 173 12.52 5.18 -45.03
N GLN A 174 11.35 5.17 -45.69
CA GLN A 174 10.94 6.28 -46.56
C GLN A 174 10.77 7.59 -45.79
N GLN A 175 10.17 7.55 -44.59
CA GLN A 175 10.05 8.73 -43.73
C GLN A 175 11.42 9.29 -43.32
N GLN A 176 12.38 8.43 -42.98
CA GLN A 176 13.74 8.86 -42.65
C GLN A 176 14.44 9.53 -43.84
N GLN A 177 14.29 8.97 -45.05
CA GLN A 177 14.87 9.58 -46.26
C GLN A 177 14.26 10.96 -46.55
N GLN A 178 12.93 11.11 -46.39
CA GLN A 178 12.28 12.41 -46.56
C GLN A 178 12.78 13.44 -45.53
N GLN A 179 12.98 13.04 -44.27
CA GLN A 179 13.54 13.92 -43.25
C GLN A 179 14.98 14.36 -43.58
N GLN A 180 15.81 13.45 -44.10
CA GLN A 180 17.16 13.79 -44.55
C GLN A 180 17.15 14.77 -45.74
N GLN A 181 16.24 14.58 -46.70
CA GLN A 181 16.08 15.53 -47.82
C GLN A 181 15.62 16.91 -47.35
N GLN A 182 14.71 16.98 -46.37
CA GLN A 182 14.27 18.24 -45.78
C GLN A 182 15.39 18.96 -45.02
N GLN A 183 16.29 18.22 -44.35
CA GLN A 183 17.47 18.80 -43.70
C GLN A 183 18.48 19.38 -44.70
N GLN A 184 18.62 18.76 -45.88
CA GLN A 184 19.49 19.27 -46.95
C GLN A 184 18.93 20.51 -47.67
N GLN A 185 17.61 20.71 -47.62
CA GLN A 185 16.94 21.85 -48.26
C GLN A 185 16.80 23.08 -47.36
N GLN A 186 17.19 23.01 -46.07
CA GLN A 186 17.23 24.21 -45.24
C GLN A 186 18.41 25.06 -45.68
N PRO A 187 18.19 26.27 -46.23
CA PRO A 187 19.31 27.17 -46.51
C PRO A 187 19.98 27.48 -45.17
N VAL A 188 21.29 27.23 -45.09
CA VAL A 188 22.12 27.60 -43.94
C VAL A 188 21.90 29.10 -43.71
N ARG A 189 21.07 29.44 -42.72
CA ARG A 189 20.89 30.83 -42.28
C ARG A 189 22.22 31.30 -41.73
N GLN A 190 23.00 31.96 -42.59
CA GLN A 190 24.14 32.77 -42.17
C GLN A 190 23.59 34.02 -41.47
N GLU A 191 24.38 34.45 -40.48
CA GLU A 191 24.12 35.38 -39.38
C GLU A 191 23.31 36.65 -39.69
#